data_AF-A0A9E4MDQ6-F1
#
_entry.id   AF-A0A9E4MDQ6-F1
#
_cell.length_a   1.000
_cell.length_b   1.000
_cell.length_c   1.000
_cell.angle_alpha   90.00
_cell.angle_beta   90.00
_cell.angle_gamma   90.00
#
_symmetry.space_group_name_H-M   'P 1'
#
loop_
_entity.id
_entity.type
_entity.pdbx_description
1 polymer ?
#
loop_
_entity_poly.entity_id
_entity_poly.type
_entity_poly.pdbx_seq_one_letter_code
_entity_poly.pdbx_strand_id
1 'polypeptide(L)'
;MKSRPRLQTVRLLAAVFLLPVAALGQQEELPEVFSEVIDVRVVNVEVVVTDRQGNRVQGLEASDFELLVDGQPTPITYFTEIEDGLARDGTAGDLSGVPSLDANAPVATNFLIFIDDLFSIERDRNRVLDVLVEDLGELGPADRGDPDALDELRGPV
;
A
#
# COMPACT_ATOMS: atom_id res chain seq x y z
N MET A 1 -40.89 109.06 7.42
CA MET A 1 -41.79 108.13 8.15
C MET A 1 -41.04 106.80 8.34
N LYS A 2 -40.55 106.40 9.52
CA LYS A 2 -41.25 105.94 10.76
C LYS A 2 -42.04 104.65 10.45
N SER A 3 -41.78 103.43 10.96
CA SER A 3 -41.23 102.93 12.24
C SER A 3 -40.55 101.54 12.08
N ARG A 4 -39.88 101.03 13.13
CA ARG A 4 -39.27 99.67 13.26
C ARG A 4 -40.26 98.65 13.89
N PRO A 5 -40.08 97.33 13.67
CA PRO A 5 -39.71 96.40 14.78
C PRO A 5 -38.69 95.31 14.32
N ARG A 6 -37.57 95.01 15.00
CA ARG A 6 -37.28 94.16 16.18
C ARG A 6 -37.62 92.65 16.11
N LEU A 7 -36.53 91.88 16.05
CA LEU A 7 -36.21 90.54 16.62
C LEU A 7 -37.13 89.34 16.33
N GLN A 8 -36.53 88.24 15.85
CA GLN A 8 -36.36 87.02 16.67
C GLN A 8 -35.43 85.98 16.00
N THR A 9 -34.52 85.49 16.81
CA THR A 9 -33.53 84.41 16.60
C THR A 9 -34.22 83.06 16.43
N VAL A 10 -33.80 82.21 15.48
CA VAL A 10 -33.73 80.74 15.66
C VAL A 10 -32.60 80.17 14.80
N ARG A 11 -31.65 79.49 15.43
CA ARG A 11 -30.67 78.57 14.82
C ARG A 11 -31.34 77.20 14.68
N LEU A 12 -31.18 76.50 13.56
CA LEU A 12 -30.90 75.05 13.59
C LEU A 12 -30.38 74.49 12.25
N LEU A 13 -29.22 73.83 12.36
CA LEU A 13 -28.67 72.66 11.65
C LEU A 13 -29.17 72.26 10.24
N ALA A 14 -28.24 72.09 9.30
CA ALA A 14 -27.78 70.76 8.82
C ALA A 14 -26.83 70.88 7.60
N ALA A 15 -25.62 70.33 7.69
CA ALA A 15 -24.73 69.99 6.56
C ALA A 15 -23.80 68.84 7.05
N VAL A 16 -24.09 67.57 6.74
CA VAL A 16 -23.66 66.76 5.58
C VAL A 16 -22.14 66.68 5.41
N PHE A 17 -21.53 65.57 5.86
CA PHE A 17 -20.66 64.64 5.11
C PHE A 17 -19.87 63.70 6.04
N LEU A 18 -19.99 62.37 5.87
CA LEU A 18 -18.88 61.39 5.77
C LEU A 18 -19.38 59.94 5.46
N LEU A 19 -18.76 59.29 4.47
CA LEU A 19 -18.92 57.90 3.95
C LEU A 19 -18.19 56.84 4.82
N PRO A 20 -18.51 55.51 4.79
CA PRO A 20 -18.05 54.56 3.74
C PRO A 20 -19.09 53.44 3.37
N VAL A 21 -19.27 53.01 2.12
CA VAL A 21 -18.48 52.11 1.22
C VAL A 21 -18.35 50.65 1.71
N ALA A 22 -19.13 49.78 1.03
CA ALA A 22 -19.00 48.34 0.75
C ALA A 22 -18.37 47.40 1.81
N ALA A 23 -19.23 46.59 2.44
CA ALA A 23 -18.87 45.27 2.94
C ALA A 23 -19.07 44.24 1.81
N LEU A 24 -18.05 44.05 0.97
CA LEU A 24 -17.91 42.83 0.19
C LEU A 24 -17.32 41.78 1.14
N GLY A 25 -17.99 40.62 1.23
CA GLY A 25 -17.60 39.54 2.10
C GLY A 25 -16.15 39.14 1.86
N GLN A 26 -15.33 39.28 2.90
CA GLN A 26 -14.02 38.67 2.96
C GLN A 26 -14.27 37.16 3.08
N GLN A 27 -14.17 36.44 1.97
CA GLN A 27 -14.13 34.99 1.98
C GLN A 27 -12.74 34.62 2.51
N GLU A 28 -12.68 34.09 3.74
CA GLU A 28 -11.45 33.55 4.30
C GLU A 28 -10.99 32.39 3.42
N GLU A 29 -9.97 32.66 2.60
CA GLU A 29 -9.24 31.65 1.86
C GLU A 29 -8.47 30.84 2.91
N LEU A 30 -9.02 29.67 3.27
CA LEU A 30 -8.33 28.70 4.13
C LEU A 30 -6.97 28.41 3.48
N PRO A 31 -5.87 28.42 4.24
CA PRO A 31 -4.55 28.16 3.66
C PRO A 31 -4.57 26.81 2.97
N GLU A 32 -4.20 26.78 1.69
CA GLU A 32 -3.94 25.54 0.96
C GLU A 32 -2.92 24.74 1.77
N VAL A 33 -3.37 23.64 2.36
CA VAL A 33 -2.48 22.71 3.03
C VAL A 33 -1.63 22.09 1.92
N PHE A 34 -0.39 22.56 1.80
CA PHE A 34 0.63 21.93 0.98
C PHE A 34 0.83 20.50 1.50
N SER A 35 0.17 19.54 0.88
CA SER A 35 0.44 18.12 1.09
C SER A 35 1.57 17.71 0.15
N GLU A 36 2.75 17.48 0.71
CA GLU A 36 3.84 16.83 -0.01
C GLU A 36 3.51 15.34 -0.14
N VAL A 37 3.33 14.86 -1.37
CA VAL A 37 3.12 13.43 -1.64
C VAL A 37 4.49 12.77 -1.72
N ILE A 38 4.88 12.09 -0.64
CA ILE A 38 6.09 11.26 -0.63
C ILE A 38 5.74 9.90 -1.24
N ASP A 39 6.33 9.57 -2.40
CA ASP A 39 6.22 8.24 -3.02
C ASP A 39 7.15 7.26 -2.29
N VAL A 40 6.58 6.40 -1.43
CA VAL A 40 7.32 5.35 -0.72
C VAL A 40 7.21 4.06 -1.51
N ARG A 41 8.34 3.60 -2.05
CA ARG A 41 8.43 2.31 -2.73
C ARG A 41 8.92 1.25 -1.76
N VAL A 42 8.00 0.37 -1.35
CA VAL A 42 8.33 -0.80 -0.54
C VAL A 42 8.57 -1.99 -1.45
N VAL A 43 9.65 -2.72 -1.19
CA VAL A 43 9.98 -3.96 -1.87
C VAL A 43 9.95 -5.07 -0.84
N ASN A 44 9.09 -6.06 -1.06
CA ASN A 44 9.05 -7.27 -0.24
C ASN A 44 9.97 -8.32 -0.87
N VAL A 45 10.81 -8.93 -0.05
CA VAL A 45 11.71 -10.02 -0.46
C VAL A 45 11.29 -11.27 0.29
N GLU A 46 11.00 -12.34 -0.45
CA GLU A 46 10.69 -13.64 0.13
C GLU A 46 11.96 -14.47 0.25
N VAL A 47 12.15 -15.10 1.41
CA VAL A 47 13.34 -15.92 1.69
C VAL A 47 12.90 -17.26 2.26
N VAL A 48 13.47 -18.33 1.71
CA VAL A 48 13.26 -19.70 2.18
C VAL A 48 14.58 -20.27 2.67
N VAL A 49 14.64 -20.58 3.96
CA VAL A 49 15.83 -21.17 4.60
C VAL A 49 15.54 -22.63 4.95
N THR A 50 16.43 -23.53 4.53
CA THR A 50 16.33 -24.97 4.80
C THR A 50 17.63 -25.51 5.40
N ASP A 51 17.51 -26.54 6.24
CA ASP A 51 18.65 -27.29 6.74
C ASP A 51 19.20 -28.26 5.67
N ARG A 52 20.23 -29.03 6.03
CA ARG A 52 20.84 -30.02 5.11
C ARG A 52 19.92 -31.19 4.76
N GLN A 53 18.85 -31.41 5.51
CA GLN A 53 17.86 -32.46 5.30
C GLN A 53 16.66 -31.93 4.48
N GLY A 54 16.60 -30.61 4.22
CA GLY A 54 15.52 -29.96 3.50
C GLY A 54 14.39 -29.46 4.40
N ASN A 55 14.51 -29.53 5.72
CA ASN A 55 13.49 -29.01 6.63
C ASN A 55 13.59 -27.49 6.71
N ARG A 56 12.44 -26.80 6.80
CA ARG A 56 12.40 -25.35 7.03
C ARG A 56 13.04 -25.03 8.38
N VAL A 57 13.96 -24.07 8.38
CA VAL A 57 14.50 -23.52 9.62
C VAL A 57 13.49 -22.51 10.17
N GLN A 58 13.07 -22.70 11.42
CA GLN A 58 12.07 -21.88 12.10
C GLN A 58 12.70 -20.97 13.16
N GLY A 59 11.98 -19.93 13.56
CA GLY A 59 12.36 -18.98 14.60
C GLY A 59 13.47 -18.03 14.17
N LEU A 60 13.59 -17.75 12.86
CA LEU A 60 14.54 -16.79 12.35
C LEU A 60 14.04 -15.36 12.58
N GLU A 61 14.94 -14.49 13.01
CA GLU A 61 14.66 -13.08 13.23
C GLU A 61 15.27 -12.22 12.12
N ALA A 62 14.81 -10.97 11.96
CA ALA A 62 15.42 -10.01 11.04
C ALA A 62 16.93 -9.84 11.26
N SER A 63 17.40 -10.04 12.49
CA SER A 63 18.81 -9.91 12.88
C SER A 63 19.71 -11.03 12.34
N ASP A 64 19.13 -12.12 11.84
CA ASP A 64 19.82 -13.24 11.21
C ASP A 64 20.13 -12.99 9.72
N PHE A 65 19.68 -11.85 9.17
CA PHE A 65 19.82 -11.52 7.75
C PHE A 65 20.55 -10.18 7.52
N GLU A 66 21.33 -10.13 6.43
CA GLU A 66 21.88 -8.90 5.87
C GLU A 66 21.32 -8.71 4.45
N LEU A 67 20.58 -7.63 4.24
CA LEU A 67 20.11 -7.26 2.90
C LEU A 67 21.13 -6.34 2.23
N LEU A 68 21.62 -6.76 1.07
CA LEU A 68 22.50 -5.96 0.23
C LEU A 68 21.79 -5.58 -1.07
N VAL A 69 21.75 -4.29 -1.39
CA VAL A 69 21.29 -3.78 -2.70
C VAL A 69 22.50 -3.19 -3.39
N ASP A 70 22.83 -3.72 -4.58
CA ASP A 70 24.06 -3.37 -5.31
C ASP A 70 25.33 -3.50 -4.45
N GLY A 71 25.34 -4.50 -3.55
CA GLY A 71 26.44 -4.75 -2.62
C GLY A 71 26.53 -3.78 -1.45
N GLN A 72 25.55 -2.90 -1.24
CA GLN A 72 25.49 -1.99 -0.10
C GLN A 72 24.45 -2.44 0.94
N PRO A 73 24.80 -2.46 2.25
CA PRO A 73 23.85 -2.79 3.31
C PRO A 73 22.62 -1.89 3.30
N THR A 74 21.45 -2.51 3.26
CA THR A 74 20.13 -1.86 3.25
C THR A 74 19.34 -2.32 4.46
N PRO A 75 18.72 -1.41 5.23
CA PRO A 75 17.95 -1.78 6.41
C PRO A 75 16.73 -2.64 6.05
N ILE A 76 16.50 -3.69 6.85
CA ILE A 76 15.25 -4.44 6.85
C ILE A 76 14.27 -3.68 7.76
N THR A 77 13.27 -3.03 7.17
CA THR A 77 12.33 -2.15 7.87
C THR A 77 11.14 -2.90 8.49
N TYR A 78 10.85 -4.10 7.97
CA TYR A 78 9.77 -4.98 8.39
C TYR A 78 10.21 -6.41 8.13
N PHE A 79 9.81 -7.32 9.03
CA PHE A 79 10.05 -8.74 8.94
C PHE A 79 8.85 -9.50 9.47
N THR A 80 8.48 -10.59 8.79
CA THR A 80 7.50 -11.56 9.25
C THR A 80 7.99 -12.95 8.92
N GLU A 81 8.06 -13.83 9.92
CA GLU A 81 8.25 -15.26 9.68
C GLU A 81 6.92 -15.89 9.23
N ILE A 82 6.97 -16.67 8.14
CA ILE A 82 5.85 -17.47 7.65
C ILE A 82 6.09 -18.94 8.01
N GLU A 83 5.25 -19.48 8.88
CA GLU A 83 5.29 -20.89 9.28
C GLU A 83 3.97 -21.55 8.90
N ASP A 84 4.04 -22.60 8.09
CA ASP A 84 2.88 -23.36 7.58
C ASP A 84 1.78 -22.46 6.97
N GLY A 85 2.18 -21.43 6.24
CA GLY A 85 1.26 -20.48 5.59
C GLY A 85 0.63 -19.45 6.55
N LEU A 86 1.13 -19.35 7.79
CA LEU A 86 0.67 -18.38 8.79
C LEU A 86 1.78 -17.42 9.18
N ALA A 87 1.45 -16.14 9.33
CA ALA A 87 2.37 -15.15 9.90
C ALA A 87 2.57 -15.40 11.41
N ARG A 88 3.80 -15.69 11.87
CA ARG A 88 4.05 -15.99 13.30
C ARG A 88 4.35 -14.76 14.14
N ASP A 89 5.21 -13.88 13.66
CA ASP A 89 5.55 -12.61 14.32
C ASP A 89 5.88 -11.56 13.26
N GLY A 90 4.99 -10.59 13.09
CA GLY A 90 5.24 -9.41 12.25
C GLY A 90 5.76 -8.27 13.11
N THR A 91 7.00 -7.83 12.90
CA THR A 91 7.39 -6.51 13.42
C THR A 91 6.65 -5.46 12.60
N ALA A 92 5.60 -4.87 13.16
CA ALA A 92 4.87 -3.80 12.49
C ALA A 92 5.81 -2.62 12.25
N GLY A 93 6.15 -2.37 10.98
CA GLY A 93 6.80 -1.13 10.59
C GLY A 93 5.80 0.02 10.69
N ASP A 94 6.20 1.14 11.28
CA ASP A 94 5.38 2.37 11.43
C ASP A 94 5.18 3.12 10.10
N LEU A 95 5.26 2.40 8.97
CA LEU A 95 5.18 2.98 7.64
C LEU A 95 3.73 2.99 7.17
N SER A 96 3.16 4.19 7.12
CA SER A 96 1.82 4.44 6.57
C SER A 96 1.74 3.95 5.12
N GLY A 97 0.80 3.06 4.82
CA GLY A 97 0.53 2.57 3.47
C GLY A 97 1.16 1.22 3.11
N VAL A 98 1.90 0.59 4.03
CA VAL A 98 2.38 -0.79 3.86
C VAL A 98 1.37 -1.77 4.48
N PRO A 99 0.90 -2.79 3.75
CA PRO A 99 0.07 -3.83 4.35
C PRO A 99 0.87 -4.56 5.44
N SER A 100 0.46 -4.44 6.71
CA SER A 100 0.97 -5.27 7.79
C SER A 100 0.16 -6.57 7.86
N LEU A 101 0.83 -7.69 8.06
CA LEU A 101 0.16 -8.97 8.32
C LEU A 101 -0.19 -9.04 9.82
N ASP A 102 -1.44 -9.36 10.12
CA ASP A 102 -1.84 -9.65 11.50
C ASP A 102 -1.19 -10.96 11.97
N ALA A 103 -0.87 -11.05 13.26
CA ALA A 103 -0.34 -12.28 13.83
C ALA A 103 -1.33 -13.44 13.63
N ASN A 104 -0.83 -14.56 13.13
CA ASN A 104 -1.56 -15.76 12.70
C ASN A 104 -2.52 -15.55 11.52
N ALA A 105 -2.39 -14.45 10.77
CA ALA A 105 -3.12 -14.31 9.52
C ALA A 105 -2.61 -15.32 8.47
N PRO A 106 -3.52 -15.89 7.65
CA PRO A 106 -3.12 -16.71 6.52
C PRO A 106 -2.40 -15.88 5.46
N VAL A 107 -1.28 -16.39 4.98
CA VAL A 107 -0.47 -15.78 3.93
C VAL A 107 -0.56 -16.64 2.68
N ALA A 108 -1.29 -16.13 1.70
CA ALA A 108 -1.53 -16.80 0.43
C ALA A 108 -0.33 -16.70 -0.50
N THR A 109 0.09 -17.82 -1.07
CA THR A 109 1.04 -17.89 -2.17
C THR A 109 0.29 -18.02 -3.49
N ASN A 110 0.62 -17.16 -4.46
CA ASN A 110 0.05 -17.26 -5.81
C ASN A 110 1.11 -17.79 -6.76
N PHE A 111 0.86 -18.95 -7.36
CA PHE A 111 1.79 -19.59 -8.29
C PHE A 111 1.49 -19.17 -9.73
N LEU A 112 2.52 -18.69 -10.42
CA LEU A 112 2.52 -18.48 -11.86
C LEU A 112 3.59 -19.40 -12.47
N ILE A 113 3.14 -20.40 -13.22
CA ILE A 113 4.01 -21.45 -13.76
C ILE A 113 4.12 -21.26 -15.26
N PHE A 114 5.35 -21.16 -15.77
CA PHE A 114 5.64 -21.12 -17.19
C PHE A 114 6.23 -22.46 -17.61
N ILE A 115 5.61 -23.10 -18.60
CA ILE A 115 6.06 -24.37 -19.17
C ILE A 115 6.37 -24.12 -20.65
N ASP A 116 7.63 -24.36 -21.03
CA ASP A 116 8.03 -24.37 -22.44
C ASP A 116 7.78 -25.77 -23.03
N ASP A 117 6.98 -25.84 -24.09
CA ASP A 117 6.61 -27.08 -24.77
C ASP A 117 7.23 -27.19 -26.16
N LEU A 118 8.14 -26.28 -26.55
CA LEU A 118 8.62 -26.20 -27.94
C LEU A 118 9.48 -27.40 -28.37
N PHE A 119 10.26 -27.98 -27.46
CA PHE A 119 11.17 -29.11 -27.72
C PHE A 119 11.10 -30.21 -26.65
N SER A 120 10.02 -30.25 -25.89
CA SER A 120 9.87 -31.16 -24.76
C SER A 120 9.60 -32.60 -25.22
N ILE A 121 10.23 -33.58 -24.58
CA ILE A 121 9.92 -35.00 -24.80
C ILE A 121 8.63 -35.30 -24.04
N GLU A 122 7.57 -35.68 -24.76
CA GLU A 122 6.22 -35.87 -24.23
C GLU A 122 6.17 -36.70 -22.93
N ARG A 123 6.90 -37.82 -22.89
CA ARG A 123 6.99 -38.68 -21.69
C ARG A 123 7.52 -37.91 -20.46
N ASP A 124 8.60 -37.16 -20.64
CA ASP A 124 9.28 -36.47 -19.54
C ASP A 124 8.48 -35.22 -19.13
N ARG A 125 7.88 -34.54 -20.11
CA ARG A 125 6.93 -33.43 -19.91
C ARG A 125 5.71 -33.88 -19.12
N ASN A 126 5.05 -34.96 -19.53
CA ASN A 126 3.89 -35.50 -18.83
C ASN A 126 4.23 -35.89 -17.40
N ARG A 127 5.42 -36.48 -17.16
CA ARG A 127 5.89 -36.80 -15.81
C ARG A 127 6.04 -35.55 -14.93
N VAL A 128 6.53 -34.43 -15.47
CA VAL A 128 6.62 -33.17 -14.72
C VAL A 128 5.22 -32.61 -14.45
N LEU A 129 4.32 -32.65 -15.43
CA LEU A 129 2.93 -32.24 -15.25
C LEU A 129 2.20 -33.10 -14.21
N ASP A 130 2.44 -34.41 -14.16
CA ASP A 130 1.93 -35.31 -13.11
C ASP A 130 2.30 -34.81 -11.72
N VAL A 131 3.59 -34.56 -11.49
CA VAL A 131 4.08 -34.10 -10.20
C VAL A 131 3.54 -32.70 -9.87
N LEU A 132 3.51 -31.78 -10.84
CA LEU A 132 3.00 -30.43 -10.59
C LEU A 132 1.50 -30.42 -10.26
N VAL A 133 0.69 -31.25 -10.91
CA VAL A 133 -0.74 -31.35 -10.58
C VAL A 133 -0.94 -31.92 -9.18
N GLU A 134 -0.14 -32.93 -8.79
CA GLU A 134 -0.15 -33.47 -7.43
C GLU A 134 0.24 -32.39 -6.41
N ASP A 135 1.36 -31.71 -6.62
CA ASP A 135 1.87 -30.63 -5.75
C ASP A 135 0.86 -29.48 -5.63
N LEU A 136 0.23 -29.08 -6.74
CA LEU A 136 -0.80 -28.02 -6.74
C LEU A 136 -2.05 -28.45 -5.96
N GLY A 137 -2.32 -29.76 -5.87
CA GLY A 137 -3.41 -30.32 -5.07
C GLY A 137 -3.13 -30.29 -3.55
N GLU A 138 -1.87 -30.14 -3.14
CA GLU A 138 -1.47 -30.05 -1.73
C GLU A 138 -1.45 -28.61 -1.20
N LEU A 139 -1.71 -27.62 -2.06
CA LEU A 139 -1.71 -26.22 -1.70
C LEU A 139 -2.70 -25.90 -0.57
N GLY A 140 -2.32 -24.97 0.30
CA GLY A 140 -3.18 -24.50 1.37
C GLY A 140 -4.43 -23.80 0.82
N PRO A 141 -5.52 -23.70 1.61
CA PRO A 141 -6.79 -23.14 1.15
C PRO A 141 -6.72 -21.64 0.77
N ALA A 142 -5.65 -20.94 1.18
CA ALA A 142 -5.40 -19.55 0.82
C ALA A 142 -4.56 -19.41 -0.46
N ASP A 143 -3.80 -20.45 -0.81
CA ASP A 143 -2.91 -20.46 -1.96
C ASP A 143 -3.72 -20.59 -3.25
N ARG A 144 -3.14 -20.09 -4.35
CA ARG A 144 -3.79 -20.13 -5.67
C ARG A 144 -2.84 -20.67 -6.72
N GLY A 145 -3.35 -21.63 -7.46
CA GLY A 145 -2.81 -22.16 -8.70
C GLY A 145 -3.98 -22.72 -9.53
N ASP A 146 -3.75 -22.99 -10.80
CA ASP A 146 -4.75 -23.58 -11.69
C ASP A 146 -4.27 -24.96 -12.15
N PRO A 147 -4.59 -26.04 -11.40
CA PRO A 147 -4.19 -27.39 -11.79
C PRO A 147 -4.91 -27.85 -13.07
N ASP A 148 -6.13 -27.35 -13.33
CA ASP A 148 -6.89 -27.69 -14.54
C ASP A 148 -6.18 -27.14 -15.78
N ALA A 149 -5.62 -25.93 -15.70
CA ALA A 149 -4.80 -25.36 -16.77
C ALA A 149 -3.53 -26.19 -17.09
N LEU A 150 -2.99 -26.92 -16.10
CA LEU A 150 -1.86 -27.84 -16.34
C LEU A 150 -2.31 -29.14 -17.01
N ASP A 151 -3.52 -29.62 -16.71
CA ASP A 151 -4.07 -30.85 -17.31
C ASP A 151 -4.34 -30.67 -18.81
N GLU A 152 -4.76 -29.47 -19.24
CA GLU A 152 -4.93 -29.13 -20.66
C GLU A 152 -3.63 -29.30 -21.48
N LEU A 153 -2.46 -29.12 -20.86
CA LEU A 153 -1.17 -29.24 -21.54
C LEU A 153 -0.80 -30.69 -21.87
N ARG A 154 -1.43 -31.70 -21.23
CA ARG A 154 -1.12 -33.11 -21.48
C ARG A 154 -1.49 -33.59 -22.88
N GLY A 155 -2.48 -32.97 -23.51
CA GLY A 155 -3.08 -33.47 -24.75
C GLY A 155 -4.01 -34.68 -24.52
N PRO A 156 -4.71 -35.18 -25.56
CA PRO A 156 -5.64 -36.30 -25.43
C PRO A 156 -4.91 -37.61 -25.10
N VAL A 157 -5.47 -38.36 -24.14
CA VAL A 157 -5.02 -39.71 -23.73
C VAL A 157 -5.30 -40.77 -24.79
#